data_AF-A0A6P3V9N1-F1
#
_entry.id   AF-A0A6P3V9N1-F1
#
_cell.length_a   1.000
_cell.length_b   1.000
_cell.length_c   1.000
_cell.angle_alpha   90.00
_cell.angle_beta   90.00
_cell.angle_gamma   90.00
#
_symmetry.space_group_name_H-M   'P 1'
#
loop_
_entity.id
_entity.type
_entity.pdbx_description
1 polymer ?
#
loop_
_entity_poly.entity_id
_entity_poly.type
_entity_poly.pdbx_seq_one_letter_code
_entity_poly.pdbx_strand_id
1 'polypeptide(L)'
;MGPPTPGPTNIWGNGSQAWGAWSGIVALPQTAREPRRATSGSAGLDFHATARLVLTPWMGIQLVETDFQGPLAQGTVGLLIGRSSSTLKGLRVHPGVIDPDYEGIIKVMAEAPKGIVTISPGDRIAQLVILPSLHDWFPAVACERGDKGFGSLGGNSAIL
;
A
#
# COMPACT_ATOMS: atom_id res chain seq x y z
N MET A 1 37.46 24.94 -36.00
CA MET A 1 37.16 24.33 -34.69
C MET A 1 35.87 24.94 -34.20
N GLY A 2 34.73 24.28 -34.44
CA GLY A 2 33.40 24.79 -34.05
C GLY A 2 33.15 24.62 -32.54
N PRO A 3 32.24 25.40 -31.94
CA PRO A 3 31.92 25.28 -30.52
C PRO A 3 31.20 23.95 -30.25
N PRO A 4 31.43 23.33 -29.07
CA PRO A 4 30.76 22.10 -28.70
C PRO A 4 29.26 22.33 -28.51
N THR A 5 28.47 21.38 -28.97
CA THR A 5 27.01 21.34 -28.79
C THR A 5 26.68 21.15 -27.30
N PRO A 6 25.79 21.95 -26.69
CA PRO A 6 25.33 21.69 -25.33
C PRO A 6 24.48 20.42 -25.30
N GLY A 7 24.87 19.44 -24.48
CA GLY A 7 24.01 18.32 -24.11
C GLY A 7 22.80 18.79 -23.29
N PRO A 8 21.75 17.96 -23.14
CA PRO A 8 20.53 18.36 -22.47
C PRO A 8 20.79 18.78 -21.04
N THR A 9 20.29 19.98 -20.71
CA THR A 9 20.40 20.64 -19.41
C THR A 9 19.78 19.77 -18.32
N ASN A 10 20.55 19.61 -17.25
CA ASN A 10 20.22 18.97 -15.99
C ASN A 10 18.79 19.34 -15.54
N ILE A 11 17.92 18.34 -15.36
CA ILE A 11 16.53 18.48 -14.87
C ILE A 11 16.45 19.06 -13.45
N TRP A 12 17.59 19.15 -12.76
CA TRP A 12 17.71 19.78 -11.45
C TRP A 12 18.23 21.21 -11.62
N GLY A 13 17.32 22.09 -12.04
CA GLY A 13 17.54 23.53 -12.04
C GLY A 13 17.75 24.02 -10.61
N ASN A 14 18.86 24.73 -10.40
CA ASN A 14 19.15 25.49 -9.20
C ASN A 14 18.20 26.70 -9.16
N GLY A 15 17.14 26.59 -8.37
CA GLY A 15 16.14 27.63 -8.16
C GLY A 15 15.75 27.66 -6.70
N SER A 16 16.20 28.69 -6.00
CA SER A 16 15.83 29.02 -4.63
C SER A 16 14.37 29.48 -4.53
N GLN A 17 13.43 28.58 -4.81
CA GLN A 17 11.99 28.72 -4.58
C GLN A 17 11.31 27.37 -4.84
N ALA A 18 11.24 26.49 -3.84
CA ALA A 18 10.21 25.46 -3.73
C ALA A 18 10.38 24.68 -2.42
N TRP A 19 9.26 24.13 -1.95
CA TRP A 19 9.11 23.23 -0.80
C TRP A 19 9.18 23.95 0.55
N GLY A 20 8.07 24.61 0.90
CA GLY A 20 7.74 24.88 2.29
C GLY A 20 7.94 23.62 3.12
N ALA A 21 8.66 23.79 4.22
CA ALA A 21 9.02 22.71 5.14
C ALA A 21 7.76 21.99 5.63
N TRP A 22 7.60 20.72 5.24
CA TRP A 22 6.72 19.80 5.94
C TRP A 22 7.41 19.40 7.25
N SER A 23 7.36 20.29 8.24
CA SER A 23 7.77 20.00 9.62
C SER A 23 6.64 19.35 10.44
N GLY A 24 5.68 18.72 9.78
CA GLY A 24 4.61 17.98 10.44
C GLY A 24 5.00 16.52 10.55
N ILE A 25 5.52 16.10 11.71
CA ILE A 25 5.34 14.73 12.15
C ILE A 25 3.81 14.56 12.26
N VAL A 26 3.19 13.96 11.26
CA VAL A 26 1.81 13.51 11.35
C VAL A 26 1.82 12.34 12.32
N ALA A 27 1.63 12.65 13.60
CA ALA A 27 1.41 11.65 14.62
C ALA A 27 0.03 11.03 14.35
N LEU A 28 0.03 9.78 13.91
CA LEU A 28 -1.19 9.00 13.79
C LEU A 28 -1.71 8.68 15.21
N PRO A 29 -3.04 8.58 15.40
CA PRO A 29 -3.63 8.27 16.71
C PRO A 29 -3.24 6.85 17.20
N GLN A 30 -2.79 6.77 18.46
CA GLN A 30 -2.15 5.61 19.12
C GLN A 30 -3.08 4.44 19.52
N THR A 31 -4.11 4.11 18.74
CA THR A 31 -5.06 3.03 19.13
C THR A 31 -5.17 1.86 18.16
N ALA A 32 -4.42 1.85 17.06
CA ALA A 32 -4.16 0.67 16.25
C ALA A 32 -2.69 0.29 16.36
N ARG A 33 -2.32 -1.01 16.27
CA ARG A 33 -0.91 -1.40 16.20
C ARG A 33 -0.33 -0.81 14.91
N GLU A 34 0.38 0.32 15.05
CA GLU A 34 0.83 1.09 13.88
C GLU A 34 1.71 0.24 12.95
N PRO A 35 1.54 0.37 11.63
CA PRO A 35 2.42 -0.24 10.64
C PRO A 35 3.85 0.23 10.87
N ARG A 36 4.81 -0.70 10.85
CA ARG A 36 6.19 -0.38 11.24
C ARG A 36 7.10 -0.36 10.03
N ARG A 37 7.93 0.68 9.94
CA ARG A 37 9.06 0.67 9.00
C ARG A 37 10.10 -0.35 9.45
N ALA A 38 10.70 -1.05 8.49
CA ALA A 38 11.82 -1.94 8.76
C ALA A 38 13.11 -1.17 9.13
N THR A 39 13.32 0.01 8.53
CA THR A 39 14.46 0.90 8.77
C THR A 39 14.03 2.37 8.68
N SER A 40 14.88 3.30 9.12
CA SER A 40 14.61 4.75 9.00
C SER A 40 14.38 5.20 7.56
N GLY A 41 15.04 4.57 6.58
CA GLY A 41 14.88 4.85 5.15
C GLY A 41 13.87 3.97 4.42
N SER A 42 13.15 3.08 5.11
CA SER A 42 12.16 2.21 4.45
C SER A 42 10.92 3.02 4.05
N ALA A 43 10.59 2.99 2.76
CA ALA A 43 9.34 3.59 2.27
C ALA A 43 8.11 2.78 2.67
N GLY A 44 8.24 1.45 2.75
CA GLY A 44 7.16 0.53 3.09
C GLY A 44 6.95 0.41 4.61
N LEU A 45 5.68 0.40 5.02
CA LEU A 45 5.23 0.03 6.35
C LEU A 45 4.78 -1.43 6.35
N ASP A 46 5.40 -2.28 7.17
CA ASP A 46 5.09 -3.70 7.21
C ASP A 46 3.70 -3.97 7.83
N PHE A 47 2.92 -4.83 7.19
CA PHE A 47 1.67 -5.39 7.73
C PHE A 47 1.90 -6.79 8.29
N HIS A 48 1.38 -7.03 9.49
CA HIS A 48 1.44 -8.34 10.13
C HIS A 48 0.13 -9.10 9.97
N ALA A 49 0.22 -10.41 9.72
CA ALA A 49 -0.96 -11.27 9.78
C ALA A 49 -1.51 -11.36 11.21
N THR A 50 -2.82 -11.38 11.38
CA THR A 50 -3.48 -11.54 12.70
C THR A 50 -3.87 -12.98 13.01
N ALA A 51 -4.01 -13.82 11.98
CA ALA A 51 -4.45 -15.20 12.09
C ALA A 51 -3.47 -16.17 11.43
N ARG A 52 -3.51 -17.42 11.88
CA ARG A 52 -2.77 -18.51 11.23
C ARG A 52 -3.50 -18.94 9.97
N LEU A 53 -2.75 -19.08 8.87
CA LEU A 53 -3.26 -19.58 7.60
C LEU A 53 -2.22 -20.49 6.93
N VAL A 54 -2.67 -21.64 6.44
CA VAL A 54 -1.83 -22.52 5.60
C VAL A 54 -2.36 -22.42 4.18
N LEU A 55 -1.59 -21.75 3.32
CA LEU A 55 -1.90 -21.61 1.91
C LEU A 55 -1.33 -22.77 1.12
N THR A 56 -2.13 -23.29 0.21
CA THR A 56 -1.74 -24.32 -0.74
C THR A 56 -1.98 -23.81 -2.18
N PRO A 57 -1.33 -24.40 -3.20
CA PRO A 57 -1.52 -23.96 -4.58
C PRO A 57 -2.96 -24.00 -5.08
N TRP A 58 -3.79 -24.92 -4.56
CA TRP A 58 -5.17 -25.12 -4.99
C TRP A 58 -6.18 -24.17 -4.35
N MET A 59 -5.79 -23.40 -3.34
CA MET A 59 -6.69 -22.42 -2.70
C MET A 59 -6.86 -21.14 -3.54
N GLY A 60 -5.98 -20.90 -4.51
CA GLY A 60 -5.95 -19.63 -5.25
C GLY A 60 -5.71 -18.44 -4.32
N ILE A 61 -6.32 -17.30 -4.66
CA ILE A 61 -6.21 -16.06 -3.89
C ILE A 61 -7.06 -16.15 -2.63
N GLN A 62 -6.44 -15.86 -1.49
CA GLN A 62 -7.06 -15.83 -0.18
C GLN A 62 -6.90 -14.44 0.45
N LEU A 63 -7.87 -14.04 1.28
CA LEU A 63 -7.79 -12.81 2.05
C LEU A 63 -7.18 -13.10 3.41
N VAL A 64 -6.10 -12.37 3.73
CA VAL A 64 -5.42 -12.46 5.03
C VAL A 64 -5.61 -11.15 5.77
N GLU A 65 -6.26 -11.19 6.92
CA GLU A 65 -6.45 -10.00 7.75
C GLU A 65 -5.12 -9.52 8.34
N THR A 66 -4.97 -8.21 8.43
CA THR A 66 -3.78 -7.57 8.99
C THR A 66 -4.06 -6.90 10.33
N ASP A 67 -3.01 -6.50 11.03
CA ASP A 67 -3.08 -5.73 12.27
C ASP A 67 -3.35 -4.23 12.04
N PHE A 68 -3.64 -3.83 10.80
CA PHE A 68 -3.92 -2.46 10.43
C PHE A 68 -5.37 -2.26 10.00
N GLN A 69 -5.93 -1.17 10.51
CA GLN A 69 -7.25 -0.66 10.18
C GLN A 69 -7.09 0.79 9.72
N GLY A 70 -7.81 1.18 8.68
CA GLY A 70 -7.84 2.58 8.28
C GLY A 70 -8.63 3.45 9.27
N PRO A 71 -8.90 4.72 8.93
CA PRO A 71 -8.57 5.39 7.67
C PRO A 71 -7.07 5.70 7.49
N LEU A 72 -6.66 6.02 6.27
CA LEU A 72 -5.35 6.65 6.04
C LEU A 72 -5.47 8.17 6.24
N ALA A 73 -4.33 8.85 6.32
CA ALA A 73 -4.32 10.31 6.37
C ALA A 73 -4.98 10.89 5.10
N GLN A 74 -5.79 11.94 5.26
CA GLN A 74 -6.39 12.64 4.13
C GLN A 74 -5.32 13.17 3.16
N GLY A 75 -5.66 13.23 1.87
CA GLY A 75 -4.72 13.61 0.82
C GLY A 75 -3.67 12.55 0.49
N THR A 76 -3.83 11.31 0.98
CA THR A 76 -2.95 10.19 0.67
C THR A 76 -3.66 9.03 -0.02
N VAL A 77 -2.88 8.11 -0.60
CA VAL A 77 -3.33 6.80 -1.07
C VAL A 77 -2.32 5.75 -0.61
N GLY A 78 -2.83 4.59 -0.23
CA GLY A 78 -2.01 3.46 0.18
C GLY A 78 -1.83 2.46 -0.96
N LEU A 79 -0.58 2.16 -1.31
CA LEU A 79 -0.25 1.07 -2.22
C LEU A 79 0.19 -0.16 -1.41
N LEU A 80 -0.68 -1.16 -1.31
CA LEU A 80 -0.39 -2.46 -0.70
C LEU A 80 0.38 -3.32 -1.70
N ILE A 81 1.57 -3.78 -1.33
CA ILE A 81 2.41 -4.64 -2.17
C ILE A 81 3.08 -5.75 -1.34
N GLY A 82 3.53 -6.80 -2.03
CA GLY A 82 4.31 -7.85 -1.42
C GLY A 82 5.69 -7.39 -0.94
N ARG A 83 6.23 -8.11 0.04
CA ARG A 83 7.63 -7.97 0.48
C ARG A 83 8.49 -8.92 -0.34
N SER A 84 9.68 -8.50 -0.75
CA SER A 84 10.62 -9.37 -1.47
C SER A 84 10.92 -10.65 -0.69
N SER A 85 11.07 -10.55 0.63
CA SER A 85 11.27 -11.71 1.51
C SER A 85 10.07 -12.66 1.54
N SER A 86 8.85 -12.16 1.41
CA SER A 86 7.64 -12.99 1.35
C SER A 86 7.56 -13.72 0.01
N THR A 87 7.85 -13.02 -1.09
CA THR A 87 7.92 -13.60 -2.44
C THR A 87 8.94 -14.72 -2.53
N LEU A 88 10.13 -14.55 -1.93
CA LEU A 88 11.16 -15.60 -1.87
C LEU A 88 10.71 -16.85 -1.09
N LYS A 89 9.82 -16.70 -0.11
CA LYS A 89 9.22 -17.81 0.64
C LYS A 89 8.04 -18.46 -0.11
N GLY A 90 7.73 -18.03 -1.33
CA GLY A 90 6.64 -18.56 -2.14
C GLY A 90 5.28 -17.89 -1.92
N LEU A 91 5.21 -16.86 -1.07
CA LEU A 91 3.98 -16.07 -0.87
C LEU A 91 3.89 -14.96 -1.92
N ARG A 92 2.92 -15.05 -2.82
CA ARG A 92 2.62 -13.95 -3.75
C ARG A 92 1.51 -13.10 -3.15
N VAL A 93 1.78 -11.80 -3.04
CA VAL A 93 0.78 -10.79 -2.65
C VAL A 93 0.34 -10.05 -3.90
N HIS A 94 -0.97 -9.94 -4.09
CA HIS A 94 -1.55 -9.15 -5.17
C HIS A 94 -1.60 -7.67 -4.73
N PRO A 95 -1.16 -6.73 -5.59
CA PRO A 95 -1.22 -5.32 -5.26
C PRO A 95 -2.64 -4.86 -4.98
N GLY A 96 -2.79 -3.92 -4.06
CA GLY A 96 -4.06 -3.29 -3.73
C GLY A 96 -3.91 -1.78 -3.56
N VAL A 97 -4.97 -1.05 -3.88
CA VAL A 97 -5.11 0.38 -3.58
C VAL A 97 -6.00 0.52 -2.34
N ILE A 98 -5.52 1.26 -1.36
CA ILE A 98 -6.23 1.58 -0.13
C ILE A 98 -6.55 3.06 -0.17
N ASP A 99 -7.84 3.34 -0.20
CA ASP A 99 -8.37 4.70 -0.20
C ASP A 99 -8.27 5.30 1.20
N PRO A 100 -8.12 6.63 1.30
CA PRO A 100 -7.98 7.28 2.60
C PRO A 100 -9.23 7.19 3.47
N ASP A 101 -10.40 7.04 2.87
CA ASP A 101 -11.71 6.91 3.53
C ASP A 101 -12.12 5.45 3.80
N TYR A 102 -11.22 4.49 3.61
CA TYR A 102 -11.48 3.10 3.97
C TYR A 102 -11.31 2.88 5.48
N GLU A 103 -12.38 2.57 6.19
CA GLU A 103 -12.39 2.45 7.66
C GLU A 103 -12.23 1.00 8.16
N GLY A 104 -12.23 0.04 7.23
CA GLY A 104 -12.18 -1.38 7.56
C GLY A 104 -10.78 -1.91 7.89
N ILE A 105 -10.75 -3.16 8.35
CA ILE A 105 -9.50 -3.93 8.51
C ILE A 105 -8.91 -4.15 7.12
N ILE A 106 -7.65 -3.77 6.95
CA ILE A 106 -6.96 -3.97 5.68
C ILE A 106 -6.62 -5.45 5.54
N LYS A 107 -7.05 -6.03 4.41
CA LYS A 107 -6.79 -7.44 4.08
C LYS A 107 -5.82 -7.54 2.92
N VAL A 108 -4.90 -8.48 3.01
CA VAL A 108 -3.92 -8.79 1.97
C VAL A 108 -4.47 -9.91 1.11
N MET A 109 -4.52 -9.70 -0.20
CA MET A 109 -4.79 -10.75 -1.18
C MET A 109 -3.51 -11.56 -1.40
N ALA A 110 -3.49 -12.82 -0.99
CA ALA A 110 -2.31 -13.66 -1.04
C ALA A 110 -2.59 -15.05 -1.62
N GLU A 111 -1.63 -15.58 -2.37
CA GLU A 111 -1.64 -16.95 -2.88
C GLU A 111 -0.25 -17.60 -2.74
N ALA A 112 -0.22 -18.94 -2.77
CA ALA A 112 1.00 -19.75 -2.69
C ALA A 112 1.12 -20.68 -3.92
N PRO A 113 1.48 -20.14 -5.11
CA PRO A 113 1.29 -20.86 -6.37
C PRO A 113 2.30 -21.99 -6.62
N LYS A 114 3.42 -22.01 -5.88
CA LYS A 114 4.53 -22.97 -6.10
C LYS A 114 4.71 -23.99 -4.96
N GLY A 115 3.88 -23.96 -3.93
CA GLY A 115 4.01 -24.85 -2.79
C GLY A 115 3.17 -24.42 -1.59
N ILE A 116 3.35 -25.12 -0.48
CA ILE A 116 2.64 -24.79 0.77
C ILE A 116 3.37 -23.65 1.48
N VAL A 117 2.63 -22.62 1.87
CA VAL A 117 3.13 -21.51 2.69
C VAL A 117 2.32 -21.44 3.97
N THR A 118 3.01 -21.44 5.12
CA THR A 118 2.36 -21.19 6.41
C THR A 118 2.59 -19.74 6.82
N ILE A 119 1.50 -19.04 7.11
CA ILE A 119 1.45 -17.71 7.70
C ILE A 119 1.04 -17.88 9.16
N SER A 120 1.82 -17.30 10.07
CA SER A 120 1.53 -17.26 11.50
C SER A 120 1.15 -15.84 11.93
N PRO A 121 0.36 -15.67 13.01
CA PRO A 121 0.12 -14.37 13.60
C PRO A 121 1.44 -13.65 13.92
N GLY A 122 1.55 -12.38 13.54
CA GLY A 122 2.78 -11.58 13.67
C GLY A 122 3.75 -11.68 12.48
N ASP A 123 3.52 -12.56 11.52
CA ASP A 123 4.35 -12.61 10.31
C ASP A 123 4.14 -11.36 9.45
N ARG A 124 5.24 -10.72 9.05
CA ARG A 124 5.23 -9.60 8.10
C ARG A 124 4.99 -10.11 6.68
N ILE A 125 3.77 -9.99 6.19
CA ILE A 125 3.35 -10.61 4.92
C ILE A 125 3.39 -9.64 3.74
N ALA A 126 3.05 -8.38 3.96
CA ALA A 126 2.95 -7.33 2.94
C ALA A 126 3.50 -6.01 3.49
N GLN A 127 3.56 -5.00 2.64
CA GLN A 127 3.94 -3.64 3.04
C GLN A 127 3.05 -2.60 2.35
N LEU A 128 2.83 -1.49 3.04
CA LEU A 128 2.10 -0.33 2.56
C LEU A 128 3.08 0.79 2.17
N VAL A 129 2.96 1.30 0.95
CA VAL A 129 3.62 2.55 0.55
C VAL A 129 2.58 3.66 0.51
N ILE A 130 2.77 4.69 1.33
CA ILE A 130 1.87 5.86 1.35
C ILE A 130 2.37 6.88 0.32
N LEU A 131 1.47 7.32 -0.56
CA LEU A 131 1.75 8.28 -1.62
C LEU A 131 0.81 9.49 -1.52
N PRO A 132 1.23 10.69 -1.96
CA PRO A 132 0.31 11.81 -2.14
C PRO A 132 -0.80 11.44 -3.12
N SER A 133 -2.00 11.96 -2.85
CA SER A 133 -3.19 11.68 -3.62
C SER A 133 -3.63 12.88 -4.45
N LEU A 134 -4.24 12.62 -5.60
CA LEU A 134 -4.78 13.65 -6.49
C LEU A 134 -6.31 13.58 -6.61
N HIS A 135 -7.00 12.90 -5.69
CA HIS A 135 -8.47 12.73 -5.72
C HIS A 135 -9.22 14.06 -5.86
N ASP A 136 -8.72 15.15 -5.26
CA ASP A 136 -9.34 16.49 -5.37
C ASP A 136 -9.42 17.01 -6.81
N TRP A 137 -8.56 16.52 -7.71
CA TRP A 137 -8.58 16.87 -9.13
C TRP A 137 -9.52 15.97 -9.96
N PHE A 138 -10.03 14.90 -9.36
CA PHE A 138 -10.89 13.91 -10.00
C PHE A 138 -12.10 13.60 -9.08
N PRO A 139 -13.08 14.52 -9.01
CA PRO A 139 -14.19 14.41 -8.06
C PRO A 139 -15.04 13.15 -8.28
N ALA A 140 -15.34 12.45 -7.18
CA ALA A 140 -16.18 11.25 -7.19
C ALA A 140 -17.68 11.60 -7.15
N VAL A 141 -18.53 10.72 -7.70
CA VAL A 141 -20.00 10.86 -7.70
C VAL A 141 -20.61 10.44 -6.36
N ALA A 142 -19.94 9.56 -5.61
CA ALA A 142 -20.33 9.12 -4.27
C ALA A 142 -19.44 9.79 -3.21
N CYS A 143 -20.01 10.10 -2.04
CA CYS A 143 -19.31 10.84 -0.98
C CYS A 143 -18.31 10.01 -0.17
N GLU A 144 -18.61 8.73 0.13
CA GLU A 144 -17.81 7.94 1.07
C GLU A 144 -17.82 6.45 0.72
N ARG A 145 -16.67 5.80 0.93
CA ARG A 145 -16.51 4.35 0.79
C ARG A 145 -16.95 3.56 2.03
N GLY A 146 -16.56 4.00 3.23
CA GLY A 146 -16.77 3.29 4.50
C GLY A 146 -15.93 2.01 4.65
N ASP A 147 -16.48 0.96 5.23
CA ASP A 147 -15.80 -0.33 5.46
C ASP A 147 -15.91 -1.33 4.28
N LYS A 148 -16.56 -0.91 3.20
CA LYS A 148 -16.91 -1.74 2.05
C LYS A 148 -15.71 -1.89 1.09
N GLY A 149 -15.05 -3.05 1.14
CA GLY A 149 -13.96 -3.45 0.23
C GLY A 149 -14.39 -4.49 -0.84
N PHE A 150 -13.47 -4.83 -1.76
CA PHE A 150 -13.60 -5.96 -2.70
C PHE A 150 -14.83 -5.94 -3.62
N GLY A 151 -15.06 -4.86 -4.36
CA GLY A 151 -16.11 -4.79 -5.40
C GLY A 151 -17.50 -4.37 -4.91
N SER A 152 -17.60 -3.93 -3.66
CA SER A 152 -18.83 -3.51 -2.97
C SER A 152 -19.48 -2.20 -3.48
N LEU A 153 -18.78 -1.40 -4.30
CA LEU A 153 -19.32 -0.17 -4.92
C LEU A 153 -19.94 -0.41 -6.30
N GLY A 154 -20.24 -1.67 -6.63
CA GLY A 154 -20.65 -2.15 -7.96
C GLY A 154 -21.59 -1.23 -8.75
N GLY A 155 -21.02 -0.50 -9.70
CA GLY A 155 -21.69 -0.08 -10.93
C GLY A 155 -21.20 -0.98 -12.06
N ASN A 156 -22.01 -1.98 -12.41
CA ASN A 156 -21.82 -2.99 -13.47
C ASN A 156 -20.67 -4.00 -13.28
N SER A 157 -21.07 -5.18 -12.80
CA SER A 157 -20.33 -6.44 -12.92
C SER A 157 -19.76 -6.65 -14.32
N ALA A 158 -18.45 -6.73 -14.41
CA ALA A 158 -17.77 -7.73 -15.22
C ALA A 158 -16.38 -7.93 -14.63
N ILE A 159 -16.18 -9.08 -13.97
CA ILE A 159 -15.05 -10.01 -14.13
C ILE A 159 -15.42 -11.19 -13.21
N LEU A 160 -15.87 -12.27 -13.85
CA LEU A 160 -15.96 -13.62 -13.29
C LEU A 160 -14.55 -14.18 -13.08
#